data_AF-A0A2H0H4B3-F1
#
_entry.id   AF-A0A2H0H4B3-F1
#
_cell.length_a   1.000
_cell.length_b   1.000
_cell.length_c   1.000
_cell.angle_alpha   90.00
_cell.angle_beta   90.00
_cell.angle_gamma   90.00
#
_symmetry.space_group_name_H-M   'P 1'
#
loop_
_entity.id
_entity.type
_entity.pdbx_description
1 polymer ?
#
loop_
_entity_poly.entity_id
_entity_poly.type
_entity_poly.pdbx_seq_one_letter_code
_entity_poly.pdbx_strand_id
1 'polypeptide(L)'
;VIGTIVGWTIAMKVKMTAMPQLVSLFNGMGGASAALISLMEFPHISAALVAEHGMMNGHVLAILLGLVIGSVSFAGSMIAFGKLDGRIGDIRSP
;
A
#
# COMPACT_ATOMS: atom_id res chain seq x y z
N VAL A 1 10.24 -15.19 -1.43
CA VAL A 1 11.70 -15.38 -1.29
C VAL A 1 12.48 -14.14 -1.68
N ILE A 2 12.45 -13.69 -2.94
CA ILE A 2 13.22 -12.52 -3.40
C ILE A 2 12.88 -11.26 -2.60
N GLY A 3 11.58 -10.92 -2.48
CA GLY A 3 11.15 -9.74 -1.71
C GLY A 3 11.59 -9.79 -0.24
N THR A 4 11.60 -10.97 0.38
CA THR A 4 12.07 -11.17 1.75
C THR A 4 13.56 -10.86 1.89
N ILE A 5 14.39 -11.35 0.95
CA ILE A 5 15.83 -11.10 0.94
C ILE A 5 16.10 -9.59 0.75
N VAL A 6 15.43 -8.97 -0.22
CA VAL A 6 15.58 -7.53 -0.48
C VAL A 6 15.14 -6.70 0.73
N GLY A 7 13.96 -6.96 1.29
CA GLY A 7 13.46 -6.25 2.46
C GLY A 7 14.38 -6.38 3.68
N TRP A 8 14.84 -7.61 3.96
CA TRP A 8 15.78 -7.87 5.06
C TRP A 8 17.10 -7.12 4.90
N THR A 9 17.70 -7.17 3.71
CA THR A 9 18.98 -6.50 3.45
C THR A 9 18.88 -4.98 3.56
N ILE A 10 17.78 -4.38 3.11
CA ILE A 10 17.53 -2.94 3.25
C ILE A 10 17.34 -2.57 4.74
N ALA A 11 16.54 -3.35 5.47
CA ALA A 11 16.26 -3.11 6.89
C ALA A 11 17.54 -3.15 7.76
N MET A 12 18.46 -4.07 7.45
CA MET A 12 19.74 -4.20 8.19
C MET A 12 20.77 -3.13 7.84
N LYS A 13 20.68 -2.50 6.67
CA LYS A 13 21.67 -1.53 6.18
C LYS A 13 21.30 -0.07 6.42
N VAL A 14 20.06 0.21 6.84
CA VAL A 14 19.61 1.60 7.05
C VAL A 14 20.22 2.20 8.33
N LYS A 15 20.49 3.50 8.31
CA LYS A 15 20.91 4.23 9.52
C LYS A 15 19.72 4.38 10.47
N MET A 16 19.96 4.31 11.79
CA MET A 16 18.92 4.50 12.80
C MET A 16 18.18 5.85 12.68
N THR A 17 18.86 6.89 12.20
CA THR A 17 18.28 8.22 11.95
C THR A 17 17.29 8.23 10.77
N ALA A 18 17.40 7.27 9.86
CA ALA A 18 16.55 7.11 8.67
C ALA A 18 15.46 6.05 8.86
N MET A 19 15.28 5.54 10.09
CA MET A 19 14.22 4.59 10.42
C MET A 19 12.82 5.11 10.09
N PRO A 20 12.48 6.39 10.35
CA PRO A 20 11.15 6.91 10.03
C PRO A 20 10.78 6.75 8.54
N GLN A 21 11.67 7.10 7.59
CA GLN A 21 11.34 6.95 6.17
C GLN A 21 11.30 5.48 5.74
N LEU A 22 12.14 4.61 6.32
CA LEU A 22 12.12 3.18 6.01
C LEU A 22 10.81 2.52 6.46
N VAL A 23 10.31 2.86 7.66
CA VAL A 23 9.02 2.36 8.16
C VAL A 23 7.88 2.83 7.25
N SER A 24 7.90 4.09 6.82
CA SER A 24 6.92 4.62 5.87
C SER A 24 6.95 3.86 4.55
N LEU A 25 8.14 3.60 3.98
CA LEU A 25 8.27 2.86 2.73
C LEU A 25 7.71 1.43 2.84
N PHE A 26 7.98 0.72 3.94
CA PHE A 26 7.45 -0.62 4.15
C PHE A 26 5.93 -0.64 4.36
N ASN A 27 5.36 0.37 5.04
CA ASN A 27 3.91 0.52 5.11
C ASN A 27 3.31 0.72 3.71
N GLY A 28 3.93 1.57 2.90
CA GLY A 28 3.51 1.81 1.52
C GLY A 28 3.53 0.56 0.65
N MET A 29 4.58 -0.28 0.76
CA MET A 29 4.65 -1.56 0.05
C MET A 29 3.52 -2.52 0.43
N GLY A 30 3.10 -2.53 1.70
CA GLY A 30 1.94 -3.29 2.16
C GLY A 30 0.63 -2.75 1.56
N GLY A 31 0.44 -1.43 1.54
CA GLY A 31 -0.69 -0.78 0.89
C GLY A 31 -0.76 -1.06 -0.62
N ALA A 32 0.38 -0.99 -1.32
CA ALA A 32 0.47 -1.32 -2.74
C ALA A 32 0.11 -2.78 -3.01
N SER A 33 0.56 -3.70 -2.14
CA SER A 33 0.22 -5.12 -2.26
C SER A 33 -1.29 -5.34 -2.13
N ALA A 34 -1.94 -4.71 -1.14
CA ALA A 34 -3.39 -4.78 -0.98
C ALA A 34 -4.14 -4.23 -2.20
N ALA A 35 -3.70 -3.07 -2.71
CA ALA A 35 -4.30 -2.47 -3.91
C ALA A 35 -4.15 -3.35 -5.16
N LEU A 36 -2.97 -3.96 -5.37
CA LEU A 36 -2.72 -4.85 -6.50
C LEU A 36 -3.54 -6.14 -6.41
N ILE A 37 -3.67 -6.73 -5.21
CA ILE A 37 -4.52 -7.90 -4.99
C ILE A 37 -5.97 -7.55 -5.33
N SER A 38 -6.49 -6.42 -4.84
CA SER A 38 -7.84 -5.97 -5.16
C SER A 38 -8.04 -5.73 -6.66
N LEU A 39 -7.07 -5.14 -7.37
CA LEU A 39 -7.14 -4.95 -8.82
C LEU A 39 -7.17 -6.28 -9.58
N MET A 40 -6.42 -7.27 -9.12
CA MET A 40 -6.36 -8.59 -9.74
C MET A 40 -7.62 -9.42 -9.47
N GLU A 41 -8.23 -9.25 -8.30
CA GLU A 41 -9.43 -9.98 -7.90
C GLU A 41 -10.71 -9.40 -8.53
N PHE A 42 -10.76 -8.09 -8.80
CA PHE A 42 -11.92 -7.43 -9.39
C PHE A 42 -12.50 -8.11 -10.66
N PRO A 43 -11.70 -8.52 -11.68
CA PRO A 43 -12.23 -9.26 -12.83
C PRO A 43 -12.62 -10.71 -12.53
N HIS A 44 -12.18 -11.29 -11.41
CA HIS A 44 -12.47 -12.67 -11.01
C HIS A 44 -13.71 -12.79 -10.11
N ILE A 45 -14.42 -11.69 -9.89
CA ILE A 45 -15.68 -11.70 -9.13
C ILE A 45 -16.68 -12.61 -9.84
N SER A 46 -17.14 -13.64 -9.14
CA SER A 46 -18.06 -14.63 -9.72
C SER A 46 -19.40 -14.00 -10.09
N ALA A 47 -19.77 -14.13 -11.36
CA ALA A 47 -21.04 -13.61 -11.89
C ALA A 47 -22.26 -14.22 -11.17
N ALA A 48 -22.15 -15.47 -10.70
CA ALA A 48 -23.19 -16.14 -9.91
C ALA A 48 -23.42 -15.45 -8.55
N LEU A 49 -22.35 -15.05 -7.85
CA LEU A 49 -22.45 -14.33 -6.57
C LEU A 49 -23.09 -12.94 -6.74
N VAL A 50 -22.77 -12.25 -7.84
CA VAL A 50 -23.38 -10.97 -8.19
C VAL A 50 -24.85 -11.13 -8.58
N ALA A 51 -25.21 -12.22 -9.26
CA ALA A 51 -26.59 -12.50 -9.63
C ALA A 51 -27.48 -12.81 -8.40
N GLU A 52 -26.94 -13.50 -7.40
CA GLU A 52 -27.68 -13.90 -6.19
C GLU A 52 -27.75 -12.80 -5.13
N HIS A 53 -26.63 -12.11 -4.88
CA HIS A 53 -26.50 -11.13 -3.77
C HIS A 53 -26.35 -9.68 -4.24
N GLY A 54 -26.35 -9.44 -5.56
CA GLY A 54 -26.12 -8.13 -6.14
C GLY A 54 -24.67 -7.65 -6.03
N MET A 55 -24.43 -6.44 -6.53
CA MET A 55 -23.13 -5.75 -6.50
C MET A 55 -22.70 -5.27 -5.09
N MET A 56 -23.65 -5.21 -4.16
CA MET A 56 -23.42 -4.77 -2.77
C MET A 56 -23.14 -5.95 -1.82
N ASN A 57 -22.59 -7.04 -2.33
CA ASN A 57 -22.18 -8.16 -1.50
C ASN A 57 -20.87 -7.84 -0.74
N GLY A 58 -20.66 -8.53 0.38
CA GLY A 58 -19.48 -8.31 1.23
C GLY A 58 -18.14 -8.58 0.53
N HIS A 59 -18.12 -9.43 -0.49
CA HIS A 59 -16.92 -9.78 -1.25
C HIS A 59 -16.47 -8.61 -2.15
N VAL A 60 -17.39 -8.06 -2.95
CA VAL A 60 -17.15 -6.87 -3.79
C VAL A 60 -16.75 -5.68 -2.90
N LEU A 61 -17.43 -5.51 -1.77
CA LEU A 61 -17.12 -4.44 -0.82
C LEU A 61 -15.71 -4.57 -0.24
N ALA A 62 -15.29 -5.78 0.15
CA ALA A 62 -13.94 -6.03 0.65
C ALA A 62 -12.86 -5.73 -0.39
N ILE A 63 -13.07 -6.11 -1.64
CA ILE A 63 -12.15 -5.82 -2.76
C ILE A 63 -12.03 -4.30 -2.95
N LEU A 64 -13.16 -3.59 -2.99
CA LEU A 64 -13.20 -2.14 -3.24
C LEU A 64 -12.59 -1.35 -2.08
N LEU A 65 -12.89 -1.73 -0.82
CA LEU A 65 -12.24 -1.14 0.35
C LEU A 65 -10.75 -1.44 0.39
N GLY A 66 -10.32 -2.66 0.05
CA GLY A 66 -8.91 -3.02 -0.06
C GLY A 66 -8.17 -2.18 -1.09
N LEU A 67 -8.83 -1.90 -2.23
CA LEU A 67 -8.27 -1.06 -3.28
C LEU A 67 -8.08 0.39 -2.81
N VAL A 68 -9.12 0.97 -2.21
CA VAL A 68 -9.11 2.36 -1.74
C VAL A 68 -8.12 2.53 -0.59
N ILE A 69 -8.20 1.68 0.44
CA ILE A 69 -7.33 1.79 1.63
C ILE A 69 -5.88 1.52 1.24
N GLY A 70 -5.63 0.50 0.41
CA GLY A 70 -4.30 0.16 -0.07
C GLY A 70 -3.67 1.28 -0.91
N SER A 71 -4.41 1.86 -1.85
CA SER A 71 -3.91 2.96 -2.68
C SER A 71 -3.65 4.23 -1.88
N VAL A 72 -4.53 4.59 -0.93
CA VAL A 72 -4.32 5.74 -0.04
C VAL A 72 -3.09 5.53 0.87
N SER A 73 -2.93 4.34 1.46
CA SER A 73 -1.75 4.00 2.28
C SER A 73 -0.45 4.07 1.47
N PHE A 74 -0.46 3.56 0.23
CA PHE A 74 0.70 3.65 -0.66
C PHE A 74 1.05 5.10 -1.00
N ALA A 75 0.07 5.89 -1.45
CA ALA A 75 0.29 7.29 -1.81
C ALA A 75 0.78 8.12 -0.61
N GLY A 76 0.11 7.98 0.55
CA GLY A 76 0.51 8.66 1.78
C GLY A 76 1.93 8.31 2.22
N SER A 77 2.31 7.03 2.09
CA SER A 77 3.66 6.56 2.41
C SER A 77 4.72 7.11 1.46
N MET A 78 4.43 7.24 0.17
CA MET A 78 5.38 7.84 -0.79
C MET A 78 5.63 9.32 -0.48
N ILE A 79 4.59 10.07 -0.13
CA ILE A 79 4.73 11.48 0.26
C ILE A 79 5.46 11.61 1.60
N ALA A 80 5.12 10.79 2.60
CA ALA A 80 5.79 10.81 3.90
C ALA A 80 7.28 10.44 3.78
N PHE A 81 7.62 9.42 3.01
CA PHE A 81 9.00 9.09 2.66
C PHE A 81 9.73 10.28 2.04
N GLY A 82 9.15 10.92 1.02
CA GLY A 82 9.78 12.05 0.34
C GLY A 82 10.01 13.26 1.25
N LYS A 83 9.11 13.50 2.21
CA LYS A 83 9.27 14.57 3.21
C LYS A 83 10.39 14.26 4.21
N LEU A 84 10.43 13.03 4.72
CA LEU A 84 11.44 12.59 5.69
C LEU A 84 12.85 12.48 5.06
N ASP A 85 12.93 12.17 3.77
CA ASP A 85 14.19 12.15 3.00
C ASP A 85 14.64 13.55 2.55
N GLY A 86 13.85 14.61 2.82
CA GLY A 86 14.16 15.98 2.42
C GLY A 86 14.00 16.27 0.92
N ARG A 87 13.42 15.35 0.15
CA ARG A 87 13.14 15.53 -1.29
C ARG A 87 11.88 16.34 -1.55
N ILE A 88 10.93 16.32 -0.62
CA ILE A 88 9.69 17.09 -0.64
C ILE A 88 9.76 18.11 0.48
N GLY A 89 9.62 19.40 0.12
CA GLY A 89 9.68 20.51 1.08
C GLY A 89 8.56 20.44 2.12
N ASP A 90 8.85 21.00 3.30
CA ASP A 90 7.82 21.23 4.31
C ASP A 90 7.13 22.57 4.04
N ILE A 91 5.80 22.60 4.15
CA ILE A 91 5.02 23.81 3.92
C ILE A 91 5.21 24.82 5.06
N ARG A 92 5.71 24.36 6.21
CA ARG A 92 5.94 25.17 7.41
C ARG A 92 7.35 25.75 7.51
N SER A 93 8.26 25.30 6.65
CA SER A 93 9.67 25.68 6.66
C SER A 93 10.10 25.94 5.21
N PRO A 94 9.88 27.16 4.67
CA PRO A 94 10.29 27.50 3.29
C PRO A 94 11.80 27.43 3.10
#